data_AF-A0A1G6Y2Z8-F1
#
_entry.id   AF-A0A1G6Y2Z8-F1
#
_cell.length_a   1.000
_cell.length_b   1.000
_cell.length_c   1.000
_cell.angle_alpha   90.00
_cell.angle_beta   90.00
_cell.angle_gamma   90.00
#
_symmetry.space_group_name_H-M   'P 1'
#
loop_
_entity.id
_entity.type
_entity.pdbx_description
1 polymer ?
#
loop_
_entity_poly.entity_id
_entity_poly.type
_entity_poly.pdbx_seq_one_letter_code
_entity_poly.pdbx_strand_id
1 'polypeptide(L)'
;MARVFDTAFVRQLGAGIDANVVPILESTNEILPELSAVDRGLYTTVTLPMAAAYTMAASTVTESMAGAAECFREMREALDACAQDMEDTDDACAQSFGGK
;
A
#
# COMPACT_ATOMS: atom_id res chain seq x y z
N MET A 1 26.98 -4.78 21.18
CA MET A 1 26.21 -5.90 20.61
C MET A 1 25.23 -5.28 19.63
N ALA A 2 25.40 -5.49 18.33
CA ALA A 2 24.45 -4.95 17.34
C ALA A 2 23.11 -5.65 17.57
N ARG A 3 22.01 -4.90 17.76
CA ARG A 3 20.67 -5.48 17.73
C ARG A 3 20.50 -6.10 16.34
N VAL A 4 20.29 -7.41 16.29
CA VAL A 4 20.08 -8.16 15.03
C VAL A 4 18.71 -7.79 14.42
N PHE A 5 17.76 -7.37 15.27
CA PHE A 5 16.44 -6.89 14.87
C PHE A 5 16.01 -5.73 15.80
N ASP A 6 15.41 -4.69 15.24
CA ASP A 6 14.89 -3.54 15.98
C ASP A 6 13.38 -3.40 15.70
N THR A 7 12.56 -3.92 16.62
CA THR A 7 11.10 -3.91 16.52
C THR A 7 10.55 -2.50 16.46
N ALA A 8 11.17 -1.53 17.14
CA ALA A 8 10.75 -0.14 17.10
C ALA A 8 10.96 0.47 15.72
N PHE A 9 12.11 0.20 15.08
CA PHE A 9 12.38 0.64 13.71
C PHE A 9 11.40 0.02 12.70
N VAL A 10 11.11 -1.29 12.81
CA VAL A 10 10.18 -1.99 11.92
C VAL A 10 8.75 -1.46 12.06
N ARG A 11 8.28 -1.21 13.29
CA ARG A 11 6.98 -0.57 13.53
C ARG A 11 6.95 0.87 13.00
N GLN A 12 8.06 1.59 13.09
CA GLN A 12 8.17 2.95 12.55
C GLN A 12 8.10 2.97 11.01
N LEU A 13 8.63 1.94 10.33
CA LEU A 13 8.46 1.76 8.89
C LEU A 13 6.99 1.52 8.52
N GLY A 14 6.29 0.65 9.24
CA GLY A 14 4.85 0.44 9.06
C GLY A 14 4.02 1.72 9.25
N ALA A 15 4.29 2.47 10.31
CA ALA A 15 3.66 3.77 10.56
C ALA A 15 4.01 4.81 9.47
N GLY A 16 5.22 4.76 8.92
CA GLY A 16 5.65 5.59 7.81
C GLY A 16 4.88 5.30 6.52
N ILE A 17 4.54 4.02 6.26
CA ILE A 17 3.71 3.60 5.12
C ILE A 17 2.28 4.13 5.29
N ASP A 18 1.67 3.95 6.47
CA ASP A 18 0.32 4.47 6.77
C ASP A 18 0.24 6.00 6.67
N ALA A 19 1.28 6.71 7.13
CA ALA A 19 1.26 8.17 7.17
C ALA A 19 1.58 8.84 5.82
N ASN A 20 2.38 8.20 4.97
CA ASN A 20 2.92 8.84 3.76
C ASN A 20 2.50 8.16 2.46
N VAL A 21 2.17 6.87 2.46
CA VAL A 21 1.91 6.11 1.23
C VAL A 21 0.40 5.92 1.04
N VAL A 22 -0.30 5.46 2.07
CA VAL A 22 -1.77 5.26 2.03
C VAL A 22 -2.53 6.53 1.64
N PRO A 23 -2.22 7.73 2.17
CA PRO A 23 -2.96 8.95 1.82
C PRO A 23 -2.73 9.39 0.37
N ILE A 24 -1.54 9.12 -0.19
CA ILE A 24 -1.25 9.43 -1.60
C ILE A 24 -2.10 8.53 -2.51
N LEU A 25 -2.19 7.24 -2.18
CA LEU A 25 -3.00 6.28 -2.92
C LEU A 25 -4.49 6.58 -2.81
N GLU A 26 -4.97 6.98 -1.63
CA GLU A 26 -6.35 7.38 -1.41
C GLU A 26 -6.69 8.71 -2.11
N SER A 27 -5.78 9.69 -2.13
CA SER A 27 -5.97 10.92 -2.92
C SER A 27 -6.03 10.64 -4.42
N THR A 28 -5.35 9.59 -4.88
CA THR A 28 -5.40 9.17 -6.28
C THR A 28 -6.78 8.58 -6.60
N ASN A 29 -7.39 7.84 -5.67
CA ASN A 29 -8.76 7.32 -5.80
C ASN A 29 -9.82 8.43 -5.97
N GLU A 30 -9.59 9.64 -5.44
CA GLU A 30 -10.49 10.78 -5.65
C GLU A 30 -10.43 11.33 -7.10
N ILE A 31 -9.31 11.11 -7.80
CA ILE A 31 -9.07 11.62 -9.16
C ILE A 31 -9.50 10.61 -10.25
N LEU A 32 -9.55 9.31 -9.92
CA LEU A 32 -9.99 8.24 -10.84
C LEU A 32 -11.41 8.45 -11.43
N PRO A 33 -12.41 8.96 -10.69
CA PRO A 33 -13.72 9.31 -11.23
C PRO A 33 -13.67 10.47 -12.24
N GLU A 34 -12.75 11.42 -12.06
CA GLU A 34 -12.58 12.54 -13.01
C GLU A 34 -11.99 12.06 -14.34
N LEU A 35 -11.03 11.12 -14.30
CA LEU A 35 -10.47 10.49 -15.49
C LEU A 35 -11.54 9.75 -16.31
N SER A 36 -12.42 9.02 -15.64
CA SER A 36 -13.52 8.28 -16.30
C SER A 36 -14.68 9.19 -16.73
N ALA A 37 -14.83 10.40 -16.18
CA ALA A 37 -15.81 11.38 -16.65
C ALA A 37 -15.49 11.92 -18.05
N VAL A 38 -14.21 11.97 -18.42
CA VAL A 38 -13.74 12.45 -19.74
C VAL A 38 -14.10 11.48 -20.87
N ASP A 39 -14.26 10.18 -20.58
CA ASP A 39 -14.56 9.13 -21.56
C ASP A 39 -15.79 9.47 -22.42
N ARG A 40 -16.90 9.89 -21.79
CA ARG A 40 -18.14 10.22 -22.51
C ARG A 40 -17.97 11.38 -23.49
N GLY A 41 -17.14 12.37 -23.15
CA GLY A 41 -16.85 13.50 -24.03
C GLY A 41 -15.99 13.09 -25.22
N LEU A 42 -15.00 12.23 -25.01
CA LEU A 42 -14.07 11.78 -26.04
C LEU A 42 -14.77 11.05 -27.20
N TYR A 43 -15.76 10.20 -26.92
CA TYR A 43 -16.53 9.51 -27.97
C TYR A 43 -17.31 10.45 -28.92
N THR A 44 -17.47 11.72 -28.56
CA THR A 44 -18.13 12.74 -29.40
C THR A 44 -17.16 13.75 -30.02
N THR A 45 -15.91 13.78 -29.55
CA THR A 45 -14.95 14.85 -29.87
C THR A 45 -13.71 14.34 -30.63
N VAL A 46 -13.37 13.06 -30.47
CA VAL A 46 -12.23 12.43 -31.16
C VAL A 46 -12.67 11.19 -31.93
N THR A 47 -11.74 10.61 -32.71
CA THR A 47 -12.00 9.36 -33.41
C THR A 47 -12.21 8.21 -32.42
N LEU A 48 -13.06 7.24 -32.79
CA LEU A 48 -13.38 6.07 -31.96
C LEU A 48 -12.13 5.35 -31.41
N PRO A 49 -11.07 5.12 -32.21
CA PRO A 49 -9.84 4.49 -31.71
C PRO A 49 -9.10 5.31 -30.65
N MET A 50 -9.11 6.64 -30.74
CA MET A 50 -8.49 7.51 -29.74
C MET A 50 -9.26 7.50 -28.43
N ALA A 51 -10.60 7.54 -28.49
CA ALA A 51 -11.44 7.41 -27.30
C ALA A 51 -11.19 6.06 -26.60
N ALA A 52 -11.16 4.97 -27.37
CA ALA A 52 -10.88 3.63 -26.83
C ALA A 52 -9.49 3.51 -26.19
N ALA A 53 -8.45 4.10 -26.81
CA ALA A 53 -7.10 4.12 -26.25
C ALA A 53 -7.03 4.88 -24.93
N TYR A 54 -7.75 5.99 -24.80
CA TYR A 54 -7.85 6.74 -23.55
C TYR A 54 -8.55 5.94 -22.45
N THR A 55 -9.72 5.34 -22.75
CA THR A 55 -10.46 4.49 -21.80
C THR A 55 -9.60 3.34 -21.29
N MET A 56 -8.83 2.70 -22.18
CA MET A 56 -7.88 1.66 -21.79
C MET A 56 -6.80 2.19 -20.85
N ALA A 57 -6.16 3.32 -21.19
CA ALA A 57 -5.12 3.90 -20.36
C ALA A 57 -5.63 4.29 -18.97
N ALA A 58 -6.83 4.90 -18.89
CA ALA A 58 -7.47 5.25 -17.63
C ALA A 58 -7.76 4.00 -16.78
N SER A 59 -8.27 2.93 -17.41
CA SER A 59 -8.54 1.66 -16.72
C SER A 59 -7.26 1.02 -16.17
N THR A 60 -6.19 0.97 -16.97
CA THR A 60 -4.89 0.42 -16.52
C THR A 60 -4.30 1.20 -15.34
N VAL A 61 -4.39 2.53 -15.36
CA VAL A 61 -3.92 3.36 -14.23
C VAL A 61 -4.76 3.10 -12.99
N THR A 62 -6.08 3.02 -13.12
CA THR A 62 -7.01 2.71 -12.03
C THR A 62 -6.65 1.38 -11.36
N GLU A 63 -6.52 0.32 -12.14
CA GLU A 63 -6.18 -1.02 -11.64
C GLU A 63 -4.79 -1.07 -11.01
N SER A 64 -3.79 -0.45 -11.63
CA SER A 64 -2.42 -0.44 -11.12
C SER A 64 -2.31 0.29 -9.78
N MET A 65 -3.03 1.41 -9.62
CA MET A 65 -3.04 2.18 -8.37
C MET A 65 -3.76 1.43 -7.25
N ALA A 66 -4.90 0.80 -7.55
CA ALA A 66 -5.60 -0.04 -6.59
C ALA A 66 -4.73 -1.22 -6.12
N GLY A 67 -4.09 -1.93 -7.06
CA GLY A 67 -3.20 -3.05 -6.74
C GLY A 67 -1.95 -2.62 -5.95
N ALA A 68 -1.35 -1.48 -6.30
CA ALA A 68 -0.22 -0.94 -5.54
C ALA A 68 -0.63 -0.63 -4.09
N ALA A 69 -1.82 -0.06 -3.88
CA ALA A 69 -2.32 0.23 -2.54
C ALA A 69 -2.54 -1.02 -1.69
N GLU A 70 -3.06 -2.08 -2.28
CA GLU A 70 -3.21 -3.38 -1.63
C GLU A 70 -1.85 -3.96 -1.22
N CYS A 71 -0.87 -3.99 -2.13
CA CYS A 71 0.48 -4.47 -1.81
C CYS A 71 1.15 -3.69 -0.67
N PHE A 72 0.96 -2.37 -0.57
CA PHE A 72 1.52 -1.58 0.53
C PHE A 72 0.83 -1.86 1.87
N ARG A 73 -0.49 -2.15 1.87
CA ARG A 73 -1.20 -2.59 3.08
C ARG A 73 -0.72 -3.96 3.54
N GLU A 74 -0.62 -4.93 2.64
CA GLU A 74 -0.09 -6.26 2.95
C GLU A 74 1.34 -6.18 3.49
N MET A 75 2.19 -5.35 2.89
CA MET A 75 3.56 -5.14 3.36
C MET A 75 3.57 -4.56 4.79
N ARG A 76 2.69 -3.62 5.09
CA ARG A 76 2.56 -3.05 6.44
C ARG A 76 2.05 -4.07 7.45
N GLU A 77 1.09 -4.91 7.10
CA GLU A 77 0.63 -6.02 7.95
C GLU A 77 1.74 -7.04 8.21
N ALA A 78 2.51 -7.39 7.18
CA ALA A 78 3.65 -8.30 7.30
C ALA A 78 4.75 -7.71 8.23
N LEU A 79 5.04 -6.42 8.13
CA LEU A 79 6.01 -5.74 9.01
C LEU A 79 5.56 -5.77 10.48
N ASP A 80 4.27 -5.54 10.75
CA ASP A 80 3.72 -5.57 12.10
C ASP A 80 3.74 -7.00 12.68
N ALA A 81 3.37 -7.99 11.86
CA ALA A 81 3.47 -9.41 12.23
C ALA A 81 4.92 -9.82 12.54
N CYS A 82 5.90 -9.40 11.73
CA CYS A 82 7.31 -9.67 12.02
C CYS A 82 7.79 -9.02 13.32
N ALA A 83 7.31 -7.82 13.65
CA ALA A 83 7.64 -7.19 14.92
C ALA A 83 7.03 -7.96 16.10
N GLN A 84 5.78 -8.43 15.96
CA GLN A 84 5.10 -9.23 16.97
C GLN A 84 5.79 -10.58 17.19
N ASP A 85 6.13 -11.31 16.12
CA ASP A 85 6.81 -12.61 16.20
C ASP A 85 8.15 -12.51 16.95
N MET A 86 8.86 -11.40 16.78
CA MET A 86 10.12 -11.15 17.49
C MET A 86 9.89 -10.88 18.99
N GLU A 87 8.88 -10.08 19.34
CA GLU A 87 8.50 -9.84 20.74
C GLU A 87 8.07 -11.13 21.42
N ASP A 88 7.24 -11.95 20.76
CA ASP A 88 6.78 -13.24 21.27
C ASP A 88 7.94 -14.23 21.45
N THR A 89 8.93 -14.21 20.55
CA THR A 89 10.13 -15.05 20.65
C THR A 89 11.03 -14.62 21.81
N ASP A 90 11.24 -13.32 21.97
CA ASP A 90 12.02 -12.76 23.09
C ASP A 90 11.36 -13.09 24.44
N ASP A 91 10.04 -12.96 24.54
CA ASP A 91 9.26 -13.30 25.74
C ASP A 91 9.32 -14.81 26.03
N ALA A 92 9.17 -15.66 25.01
CA ALA A 92 9.29 -17.11 25.15
C ALA A 92 10.70 -17.53 25.62
N CYS A 93 11.74 -16.86 25.12
CA CYS A 93 13.12 -17.06 25.58
C CYS A 93 13.29 -16.61 27.03
N ALA A 94 12.78 -15.43 27.39
CA ALA A 94 12.86 -14.91 28.76
C ALA A 94 12.19 -15.86 29.76
N GLN A 95 11.00 -16.39 29.43
CA GLN A 95 10.30 -17.38 30.25
C GLN A 95 11.08 -18.71 30.35
N SER A 96 11.65 -19.18 29.23
CA SER A 96 12.41 -20.43 29.18
C SER A 96 13.72 -20.38 30.00
N PHE A 97 14.33 -19.21 30.13
CA PHE A 97 15.56 -19.00 30.91
C PHE A 97 15.33 -18.49 32.35
N GLY A 98 14.08 -18.54 32.84
CA GLY A 98 13.75 -18.28 34.25
C GLY A 98 13.54 -16.80 34.59
N GLY A 99 13.26 -15.95 33.59
CA GLY A 99 12.68 -14.63 33.83
C GLY A 99 11.29 -14.80 34.44
N LYS A 100 11.11 -14.26 35.64
CA LYS A 100 9.81 -14.19 36.32
C LYS A 100 8.94 -13.08 35.75
#